data_AF-A0A520RAG0-F1
#
_entry.id   AF-A0A520RAG0-F1
#
_cell.length_a   1.000
_cell.length_b   1.000
_cell.length_c   1.000
_cell.angle_alpha   90.00
_cell.angle_beta   90.00
_cell.angle_gamma   90.00
#
_symmetry.space_group_name_H-M   'P 1'
#
loop_
_entity.id
_entity.type
_entity.pdbx_description
1 polymer ?
#
loop_
_entity_poly.entity_id
_entity_poly.type
_entity_poly.pdbx_seq_one_letter_code
_entity_poly.pdbx_strand_id
1 'polypeptide(L)'
;MKKPNDHSQIVRILTLVSALGAILVWPGGAHAADNYKVTLSGAPSDIAGRLRGISSLAQERRPYPTKATIQRAGRNDVAALRRAMISAGYFTADVEFTLQQADEPTQKSAAVFTINPGPKFTFDEHQIIYVDTAKQARPATPAALGITLQNTATGTNVQANMTAIRDALFSAGYPNAKTIGHSVTVTNASAGHARVVYELATGP
;
A
#
# COMPACT_ATOMS: atom_id res chain seq x y z
N MET A 1 41.63 -72.49 56.94
CA MET A 1 41.38 -71.97 55.57
C MET A 1 41.54 -70.46 55.61
N LYS A 2 42.13 -69.71 54.68
CA LYS A 2 43.09 -69.88 53.58
C LYS A 2 43.36 -68.42 53.14
N LYS A 3 44.61 -67.93 53.23
CA LYS A 3 45.09 -66.71 52.51
C LYS A 3 45.09 -67.00 50.98
N PRO A 4 45.53 -66.11 50.08
CA PRO A 4 45.18 -64.71 49.74
C PRO A 4 44.94 -64.61 48.20
N ASN A 5 45.00 -63.40 47.61
CA ASN A 5 45.43 -63.00 46.23
C ASN A 5 44.58 -61.78 45.84
N ASP A 6 45.05 -60.55 45.62
CA ASP A 6 46.26 -60.00 44.99
C ASP A 6 46.55 -60.50 43.57
N HIS A 7 46.01 -59.77 42.59
CA HIS A 7 46.52 -59.58 41.22
C HIS A 7 46.30 -58.09 40.90
N SER A 8 47.34 -57.23 40.86
CA SER A 8 48.28 -57.04 39.73
C SER A 8 47.50 -56.63 38.46
N GLN A 9 47.71 -55.53 37.73
CA GLN A 9 48.89 -54.72 37.44
C GLN A 9 48.49 -53.57 36.46
N ILE A 10 49.44 -52.64 36.20
CA ILE A 10 49.73 -52.01 34.87
C ILE A 10 48.67 -50.99 34.35
N VAL A 11 48.94 -49.81 33.76
CA VAL A 11 50.12 -49.04 33.34
C VAL A 11 49.68 -47.59 33.02
N ARG A 12 50.66 -46.69 33.08
CA ARG A 12 50.83 -45.31 32.57
C ARG A 12 49.93 -44.82 31.41
N ILE A 13 49.77 -43.48 31.36
CA ILE A 13 49.83 -42.51 30.22
C ILE A 13 48.84 -41.38 30.56
N LEU A 14 49.23 -40.22 31.13
CA LEU A 14 49.89 -39.05 30.53
C LEU A 14 49.36 -38.62 29.15
N THR A 15 48.32 -37.77 29.12
CA THR A 15 48.17 -36.79 28.03
C THR A 15 47.52 -35.51 28.52
N LEU A 16 48.29 -34.44 28.32
CA LEU A 16 48.02 -33.04 28.58
C LEU A 16 47.39 -32.45 27.30
N VAL A 17 46.22 -31.82 27.36
CA VAL A 17 45.75 -30.90 26.31
C VAL A 17 45.09 -29.69 26.95
N SER A 18 45.82 -28.59 26.92
CA SER A 18 45.34 -27.23 27.16
C SER A 18 44.43 -26.79 26.00
N ALA A 19 43.26 -26.21 26.32
CA ALA A 19 42.53 -25.39 25.37
C ALA A 19 41.99 -24.14 26.08
N LEU A 20 42.74 -23.05 25.91
CA LEU A 20 42.39 -21.69 26.26
C LEU A 20 41.22 -21.26 25.34
N GLY A 21 39.99 -21.38 25.82
CA GLY A 21 38.80 -20.89 25.10
C GLY A 21 38.64 -19.39 25.29
N ALA A 22 39.22 -18.60 24.40
CA ALA A 22 38.91 -17.18 24.28
C ALA A 22 37.42 -17.01 23.96
N ILE A 23 36.64 -16.50 24.92
CA ILE A 23 35.26 -16.08 24.69
C ILE A 23 35.34 -14.82 23.81
N LEU A 24 35.20 -15.02 22.50
CA LEU A 24 34.91 -13.95 21.56
C LEU A 24 33.51 -13.43 21.93
N VAL A 25 33.46 -12.38 22.75
CA VAL A 25 32.27 -11.55 22.86
C VAL A 25 32.14 -10.87 21.52
N TRP A 26 31.39 -11.47 20.58
CA TRP A 26 30.87 -10.73 19.45
C TRP A 26 29.99 -9.63 20.03
N PRO A 27 30.29 -8.33 19.82
CA PRO A 27 29.27 -7.32 19.97
C PRO A 27 28.23 -7.67 18.91
N GLY A 28 27.15 -8.34 19.32
CA GLY A 28 25.94 -8.42 18.54
C GLY A 28 25.58 -6.97 18.23
N GLY A 29 25.81 -6.55 16.99
CA GLY A 29 25.34 -5.28 16.51
C GLY A 29 23.85 -5.26 16.79
N ALA A 30 23.44 -4.44 17.76
CA ALA A 30 22.05 -4.17 18.02
C ALA A 30 21.49 -3.63 16.71
N HIS A 31 20.85 -4.51 15.94
CA HIS A 31 20.25 -4.17 14.68
C HIS A 31 19.18 -3.13 14.98
N ALA A 32 19.43 -1.89 14.56
CA ALA A 32 18.52 -0.74 14.71
C ALA A 32 17.16 -0.91 13.99
N ALA A 33 16.82 -2.13 13.54
CA ALA A 33 15.58 -2.48 12.87
C ALA A 33 14.36 -2.42 13.82
N ASP A 34 14.56 -2.48 15.14
CA ASP A 34 13.46 -2.67 16.11
C ASP A 34 12.96 -1.39 16.82
N ASN A 35 13.51 -0.22 16.51
CA ASN A 35 13.34 0.96 17.37
C ASN A 35 12.08 1.80 17.10
N TYR A 36 11.15 1.33 16.26
CA TYR A 36 9.93 2.07 15.99
C TYR A 36 8.68 1.19 15.83
N LYS A 37 7.51 1.78 16.04
CA LYS A 37 6.20 1.17 15.82
C LYS A 37 5.40 2.03 14.85
N VAL A 38 4.84 1.42 13.80
CA VAL A 38 4.03 2.13 12.81
C VAL A 38 2.55 2.05 13.17
N THR A 39 1.85 3.18 13.16
CA THR A 39 0.41 3.27 13.41
C THR A 39 -0.27 4.05 12.29
N LEU A 40 -1.37 3.51 11.75
CA LEU A 40 -2.25 4.20 10.80
C LEU A 40 -3.52 4.57 11.56
N SER A 41 -3.59 5.81 12.04
CA SER A 41 -4.74 6.35 12.79
C SER A 41 -5.80 6.90 11.82
N GLY A 42 -7.08 6.63 12.08
CA GLY A 42 -8.18 7.13 11.24
C GLY A 42 -8.39 6.42 9.90
N ALA A 43 -7.63 5.34 9.63
CA ALA A 43 -7.82 4.51 8.44
C ALA A 43 -9.18 3.81 8.44
N PRO A 44 -9.99 3.94 7.37
CA PRO A 44 -11.24 3.18 7.25
C PRO A 44 -11.00 1.67 7.26
N SER A 45 -11.86 0.92 7.94
CA SER A 45 -11.67 -0.53 8.16
C SER A 45 -11.69 -1.35 6.87
N ASP A 46 -12.42 -0.90 5.85
CA ASP A 46 -12.52 -1.58 4.55
C ASP A 46 -11.20 -1.56 3.75
N ILE A 47 -10.31 -0.59 4.02
CA ILE A 47 -9.05 -0.43 3.30
C ILE A 47 -7.79 -0.41 4.17
N ALA A 48 -7.92 -0.43 5.50
CA ALA A 48 -6.81 -0.37 6.44
C ALA A 48 -5.71 -1.42 6.15
N GLY A 49 -6.10 -2.66 5.82
CA GLY A 49 -5.16 -3.72 5.45
C GLY A 49 -4.38 -3.40 4.15
N ARG A 50 -5.07 -2.85 3.14
CA ARG A 50 -4.45 -2.43 1.88
C ARG A 50 -3.49 -1.25 2.09
N LEU A 51 -3.88 -0.25 2.90
CA LEU A 51 -3.03 0.90 3.24
C LEU A 51 -1.75 0.45 3.96
N ARG A 52 -1.87 -0.46 4.93
CA ARG A 52 -0.71 -1.08 5.59
C ARG A 52 0.18 -1.82 4.58
N GLY A 53 -0.42 -2.50 3.60
CA GLY A 53 0.30 -3.16 2.51
C GLY A 53 0.98 -2.23 1.49
N ILE A 54 0.70 -0.92 1.52
CA ILE A 54 1.31 0.07 0.63
C ILE A 54 2.45 0.81 1.32
N SER A 55 2.35 1.03 2.64
CA SER A 55 3.40 1.70 3.40
C SER A 55 4.65 0.83 3.50
N SER A 56 5.77 1.36 3.00
CA SER A 56 7.07 0.72 3.11
C SER A 56 7.56 0.63 4.56
N LEU A 57 7.19 1.62 5.40
CA LEU A 57 7.44 1.59 6.84
C LEU A 57 6.63 0.49 7.52
N ALA A 58 5.32 0.41 7.25
CA ALA A 58 4.45 -0.55 7.91
C ALA A 58 4.70 -2.01 7.51
N GLN A 59 5.32 -2.23 6.36
CA GLN A 59 5.72 -3.56 5.89
C GLN A 59 7.12 -3.97 6.36
N GLU A 60 7.90 -3.07 6.96
CA GLU A 60 9.24 -3.35 7.48
C GLU A 60 10.18 -4.03 6.45
N ARG A 61 9.97 -3.75 5.14
CA ARG A 61 10.68 -4.45 4.04
C ARG A 61 12.20 -4.28 4.05
N ARG A 62 12.70 -3.27 4.75
CA ARG A 62 14.12 -2.99 4.90
C ARG A 62 14.38 -2.32 6.26
N PRO A 63 15.60 -2.45 6.81
CA PRO A 63 15.96 -1.75 8.03
C PRO A 63 16.07 -0.24 7.79
N TYR A 64 15.58 0.55 8.75
CA TYR A 64 15.71 2.01 8.77
C TYR A 64 16.55 2.42 9.98
N PRO A 65 17.88 2.53 9.82
CA PRO A 65 18.79 2.62 10.96
C PRO A 65 18.78 3.98 11.67
N THR A 66 18.17 5.01 11.07
CA THR A 66 18.20 6.38 11.59
C THR A 66 16.85 7.07 11.53
N LYS A 67 16.59 8.00 12.45
CA LYS A 67 15.37 8.83 12.44
C LYS A 67 15.14 9.53 11.10
N ALA A 68 16.21 10.04 10.49
CA ALA A 68 16.14 10.72 9.20
C ALA A 68 15.67 9.78 8.07
N THR A 69 16.09 8.51 8.09
CA THR A 69 15.67 7.52 7.08
C THR A 69 14.21 7.12 7.28
N ILE A 70 13.75 6.96 8.52
CA ILE A 70 12.33 6.75 8.85
C ILE A 70 11.49 7.94 8.38
N GLN A 71 11.91 9.17 8.70
CA GLN A 71 11.14 10.36 8.35
C GLN A 71 11.06 10.58 6.84
N ARG A 72 12.12 10.29 6.10
CA ARG A 72 12.11 10.31 4.63
C ARG A 72 11.16 9.25 4.07
N ALA A 73 11.21 8.02 4.59
CA ALA A 73 10.33 6.94 4.16
C ALA A 73 8.85 7.25 4.45
N GLY A 74 8.54 7.77 5.64
CA GLY A 74 7.19 8.18 6.01
C GLY A 74 6.64 9.27 5.10
N ARG A 75 7.41 10.32 4.82
CA ARG A 75 7.02 11.36 3.85
C ARG A 75 6.78 10.81 2.44
N ASN A 76 7.58 9.83 2.00
CA ASN A 76 7.37 9.19 0.71
C ASN A 76 6.09 8.33 0.68
N ASP A 77 5.79 7.63 1.78
CA ASP A 77 4.60 6.79 1.92
C ASP A 77 3.31 7.63 1.90
N VAL A 78 3.31 8.86 2.41
CA VAL A 78 2.14 9.76 2.42
C VAL A 78 1.49 9.87 1.04
N ALA A 79 2.27 10.12 -0.02
CA ALA A 79 1.74 10.28 -1.37
C ALA A 79 1.18 8.96 -1.94
N ALA A 80 1.72 7.81 -1.53
CA ALA A 80 1.22 6.50 -1.94
C ALA A 80 -0.08 6.14 -1.21
N LEU A 81 -0.14 6.38 0.10
CA LEU A 81 -1.34 6.21 0.92
C LEU A 81 -2.48 7.11 0.42
N ARG A 82 -2.21 8.39 0.14
CA ARG A 82 -3.22 9.31 -0.41
C ARG A 82 -3.76 8.83 -1.76
N ARG A 83 -2.90 8.35 -2.66
CA ARG A 83 -3.33 7.76 -3.94
C ARG A 83 -4.20 6.51 -3.75
N ALA A 84 -3.89 5.69 -2.76
CA ALA A 84 -4.69 4.52 -2.41
C ALA A 84 -6.08 4.91 -1.87
N MET A 85 -6.15 5.95 -1.03
CA MET A 85 -7.41 6.51 -0.54
C MET A 85 -8.28 7.05 -1.68
N ILE A 86 -7.67 7.81 -2.60
CA ILE A 86 -8.34 8.32 -3.80
C ILE A 86 -8.88 7.16 -4.66
N SER A 87 -8.07 6.12 -4.89
CA SER A 87 -8.49 4.93 -5.63
C SER A 87 -9.64 4.18 -4.95
N ALA A 88 -9.72 4.23 -3.62
CA ALA A 88 -10.82 3.67 -2.83
C ALA A 88 -12.07 4.57 -2.77
N GLY A 89 -12.04 5.76 -3.39
CA GLY A 89 -13.15 6.70 -3.47
C GLY A 89 -13.19 7.77 -2.38
N TYR A 90 -12.08 8.00 -1.68
CA TYR A 90 -11.93 9.08 -0.71
C TYR A 90 -11.14 10.24 -1.35
N PHE A 91 -11.78 11.04 -2.22
CA PHE A 91 -11.07 12.07 -3.02
C PHE A 91 -10.53 13.23 -2.19
N THR A 92 -11.17 13.53 -1.07
CA THR A 92 -10.75 14.59 -0.14
C THR A 92 -9.92 14.04 1.02
N ALA A 93 -9.40 12.81 0.90
CA ALA A 93 -8.58 12.23 1.94
C ALA A 93 -7.30 13.04 2.15
N ASP A 94 -6.98 13.23 3.42
CA ASP A 94 -5.75 13.83 3.88
C ASP A 94 -4.94 12.82 4.70
N VAL A 95 -3.62 12.86 4.51
CA VAL A 95 -2.69 11.93 5.14
C VAL A 95 -1.48 12.71 5.60
N GLU A 96 -1.25 12.70 6.90
CA GLU A 96 -0.09 13.34 7.52
C GLU A 96 0.82 12.27 8.14
N PHE A 97 2.12 12.56 8.18
CA PHE A 97 3.10 11.69 8.81
C PHE A 97 3.85 12.44 9.91
N THR A 98 3.88 11.85 11.11
CA THR A 98 4.65 12.33 12.26
C THR A 98 5.49 11.21 12.83
N LEU A 99 6.74 11.54 13.21
CA LEU A 99 7.59 10.65 13.98
C LEU A 99 7.69 11.19 15.41
N GLN A 100 7.07 10.48 16.34
CA GLN A 100 7.17 10.78 17.77
C GLN A 100 8.37 10.03 18.34
N GLN A 101 9.26 10.78 18.98
CA GLN A 101 10.42 10.21 19.61
C GLN A 101 10.01 9.54 20.93
N ALA A 102 10.63 8.40 21.23
CA ALA A 102 10.55 7.80 22.55
C ALA A 102 11.26 8.68 23.59
N ASP A 103 10.60 8.92 24.72
CA ASP A 103 11.17 9.71 25.83
C ASP A 103 12.22 8.89 26.59
N GLU A 104 12.05 7.57 26.63
CA GLU A 104 12.94 6.62 27.31
C GLU A 104 13.70 5.73 26.32
N PRO A 105 14.98 5.38 26.57
CA PRO A 105 15.76 4.50 25.70
C PRO A 105 15.15 3.11 25.47
N THR A 106 14.28 2.66 26.38
CA THR A 106 13.59 1.36 26.32
C THR A 106 12.31 1.39 25.48
N GLN A 107 11.84 2.58 25.09
CA GLN A 107 10.63 2.74 24.29
C GLN A 107 10.93 2.84 22.79
N LYS A 108 10.03 2.27 21.97
CA LYS A 108 10.09 2.41 20.51
C LYS A 108 9.53 3.77 20.10
N SER A 109 10.18 4.47 19.17
CA SER A 109 9.62 5.69 18.55
C SER A 109 8.32 5.37 17.79
N ALA A 110 7.34 6.26 17.78
CA ALA A 110 6.09 6.02 17.07
C ALA A 110 6.08 6.73 15.71
N ALA A 111 6.01 5.95 14.63
CA ALA A 111 5.80 6.44 13.27
C ALA A 111 4.29 6.46 13.00
N VAL A 112 3.67 7.63 13.10
CA VAL A 112 2.22 7.80 13.05
C VAL A 112 1.81 8.40 11.72
N PHE A 113 0.96 7.69 10.99
CA PHE A 113 0.20 8.24 9.87
C PHE A 113 -1.20 8.61 10.37
N THR A 114 -1.51 9.91 10.36
CA THR A 114 -2.86 10.40 10.67
C THR A 114 -3.63 10.51 9.37
N ILE A 115 -4.73 9.76 9.26
CA ILE A 115 -5.55 9.67 8.05
C ILE A 115 -6.91 10.26 8.35
N ASN A 116 -7.25 11.32 7.63
CA ASN A 116 -8.58 11.91 7.62
C ASN A 116 -9.25 11.51 6.29
N PRO A 117 -10.08 10.45 6.27
CA PRO A 117 -10.62 9.92 5.01
C PRO A 117 -11.58 10.89 4.31
N GLY A 118 -12.29 11.72 5.07
CA GLY A 118 -13.43 12.47 4.53
C GLY A 118 -14.57 11.54 4.07
N PRO A 119 -15.55 12.06 3.31
CA PRO A 119 -16.63 11.25 2.80
C PRO A 119 -16.16 10.29 1.71
N LYS A 120 -16.87 9.18 1.58
CA LYS A 120 -16.72 8.24 0.47
C LYS A 120 -17.61 8.72 -0.68
N PHE A 121 -17.04 8.84 -1.86
CA PHE A 121 -17.70 9.49 -2.98
C PHE A 121 -18.53 8.54 -3.85
N THR A 122 -19.57 9.10 -4.46
CA THR A 122 -20.35 8.51 -5.54
C THR A 122 -20.34 9.43 -6.76
N PHE A 123 -20.47 8.82 -7.93
CA PHE A 123 -20.71 9.51 -9.18
C PHE A 123 -22.17 9.92 -9.29
N ASP A 124 -22.41 11.22 -9.37
CA ASP A 124 -23.72 11.81 -9.70
C ASP A 124 -23.87 12.02 -11.21
N GLU A 125 -22.76 12.12 -11.93
CA GLU A 125 -22.73 12.34 -13.37
C GLU A 125 -21.63 11.55 -14.07
N HIS A 126 -22.00 10.94 -15.20
CA HIS A 126 -21.11 10.23 -16.11
C HIS A 126 -21.13 10.93 -17.48
N GLN A 127 -19.99 11.49 -17.88
CA GLN A 127 -19.86 12.22 -19.13
C GLN A 127 -18.93 11.47 -20.10
N ILE A 128 -19.33 11.37 -21.36
CA ILE A 128 -18.49 10.84 -22.44
C ILE A 128 -18.02 12.00 -23.29
N ILE A 129 -16.71 12.13 -23.48
CA ILE A 129 -16.08 13.10 -24.37
C ILE A 129 -15.28 12.35 -25.43
N TYR A 130 -15.51 12.70 -26.69
CA TYR A 130 -14.73 12.19 -27.81
C TYR A 130 -13.64 13.18 -28.19
N VAL A 131 -12.39 12.72 -28.27
CA VAL A 131 -11.23 13.57 -28.57
C VAL A 131 -10.79 13.51 -30.04
N ASP A 132 -11.39 12.63 -30.84
CA ASP A 132 -11.17 12.49 -32.27
C ASP A 132 -12.23 13.22 -33.12
N THR A 133 -11.83 13.60 -34.33
CA THR A 133 -12.61 14.46 -35.25
C THR A 133 -13.56 13.68 -36.16
N ALA A 134 -14.10 12.55 -35.70
CA ALA A 134 -15.03 11.75 -36.50
C ALA A 134 -16.30 12.56 -36.85
N LYS A 135 -16.73 12.49 -38.12
CA LYS A 135 -17.91 13.22 -38.62
C LYS A 135 -19.24 12.56 -38.27
N GLN A 136 -19.22 11.27 -37.95
CA GLN A 136 -20.41 10.52 -37.58
C GLN A 136 -20.96 10.98 -36.24
N ALA A 137 -22.30 11.06 -36.11
CA ALA A 137 -22.95 11.27 -34.82
C ALA A 137 -22.59 10.12 -33.87
N ARG A 138 -22.32 10.44 -32.59
CA ARG A 138 -21.88 9.48 -31.58
C ARG A 138 -22.72 9.56 -30.32
N PRO A 139 -22.94 8.44 -29.61
CA PRO A 139 -23.66 8.45 -28.34
C PRO A 139 -22.98 9.33 -27.29
N ALA A 140 -23.63 10.42 -26.88
CA ALA A 140 -23.05 11.37 -25.93
C ALA A 140 -23.19 10.92 -24.46
N THR A 141 -24.01 9.90 -24.18
CA THR A 141 -24.31 9.45 -22.82
C THR A 141 -24.32 7.92 -22.72
N PRO A 142 -24.07 7.35 -21.52
CA PRO A 142 -24.22 5.92 -21.30
C PRO A 142 -25.63 5.40 -21.61
N ALA A 143 -26.66 6.20 -21.34
CA ALA A 143 -28.04 5.86 -21.66
C ALA A 143 -28.28 5.74 -23.18
N ALA A 144 -27.66 6.60 -23.99
CA ALA A 144 -27.71 6.50 -25.46
C ALA A 144 -26.99 5.24 -26.00
N LEU A 145 -26.10 4.64 -25.20
CA LEU A 145 -25.48 3.34 -25.46
C LEU A 145 -26.28 2.16 -24.89
N GLY A 146 -27.40 2.40 -24.21
CA GLY A 146 -28.22 1.36 -23.58
C GLY A 146 -27.55 0.69 -22.38
N ILE A 147 -26.57 1.35 -21.73
CA ILE A 147 -25.84 0.79 -20.58
C ILE A 147 -26.09 1.58 -19.31
N THR A 148 -26.01 0.89 -18.17
CA THR A 148 -26.01 1.49 -16.83
C THR A 148 -24.60 1.36 -16.25
N LEU A 149 -24.08 2.44 -15.69
CA LEU A 149 -22.76 2.50 -15.09
C LEU A 149 -22.83 2.36 -13.56
N GLN A 150 -21.71 1.98 -12.97
CA GLN A 150 -21.58 1.93 -11.52
C GLN A 150 -21.31 3.32 -10.95
N ASN A 151 -22.05 3.67 -9.91
CA ASN A 151 -21.99 5.00 -9.31
C ASN A 151 -21.03 5.08 -8.12
N THR A 152 -20.49 3.99 -7.57
CA THR A 152 -19.49 4.13 -6.49
C THR A 152 -18.19 4.63 -7.08
N ALA A 153 -17.62 5.71 -6.50
CA ALA A 153 -16.50 6.41 -7.11
C ALA A 153 -15.13 5.79 -6.79
N THR A 154 -14.96 4.50 -7.11
CA THR A 154 -13.69 3.77 -6.93
C THR A 154 -12.95 3.62 -8.25
N GLY A 155 -11.63 3.48 -8.19
CA GLY A 155 -10.81 3.21 -9.39
C GLY A 155 -11.20 1.91 -10.10
N THR A 156 -11.60 0.88 -9.34
CA THR A 156 -12.13 -0.38 -9.90
C THR A 156 -13.38 -0.14 -10.72
N ASN A 157 -14.30 0.69 -10.23
CA ASN A 157 -15.55 0.97 -10.91
C ASN A 157 -15.35 1.90 -12.12
N VAL A 158 -14.42 2.86 -12.04
CA VAL A 158 -14.02 3.67 -13.20
C VAL A 158 -13.51 2.77 -14.32
N GLN A 159 -12.63 1.80 -14.02
CA GLN A 159 -12.11 0.87 -15.00
C GLN A 159 -13.20 -0.04 -15.58
N ALA A 160 -14.11 -0.53 -14.74
CA ALA A 160 -15.26 -1.34 -15.17
C ALA A 160 -16.19 -0.55 -16.09
N ASN A 161 -16.50 0.70 -15.75
CA ASN A 161 -17.32 1.59 -16.55
C ASN A 161 -16.66 1.91 -17.91
N MET A 162 -15.35 2.18 -17.94
CA MET A 162 -14.61 2.40 -19.20
C MET A 162 -14.70 1.18 -20.12
N THR A 163 -14.58 -0.03 -19.55
CA THR A 163 -14.72 -1.29 -20.28
C THR A 163 -16.12 -1.43 -20.86
N ALA A 164 -17.16 -1.21 -20.05
CA ALA A 164 -18.55 -1.28 -20.47
C ALA A 164 -18.88 -0.27 -21.58
N ILE A 165 -18.38 0.96 -21.49
CA ILE A 165 -18.57 1.99 -22.52
C ILE A 165 -17.91 1.57 -23.84
N ARG A 166 -16.67 1.09 -23.79
CA ARG A 166 -15.94 0.62 -24.98
C ARG A 166 -16.68 -0.54 -25.64
N ASP A 167 -17.13 -1.53 -24.87
CA ASP A 167 -17.79 -2.71 -25.38
C ASP A 167 -19.16 -2.34 -26.01
N ALA A 168 -19.90 -1.41 -25.38
CA ALA A 168 -21.13 -0.88 -25.95
C ALA A 168 -20.88 -0.09 -27.26
N LEU A 169 -19.80 0.69 -27.33
CA LEU A 169 -19.41 1.38 -28.57
C LEU A 169 -19.02 0.39 -29.67
N PHE A 170 -18.32 -0.68 -29.33
CA PHE A 170 -18.03 -1.76 -30.28
C PHE A 170 -19.31 -2.35 -30.86
N SER A 171 -20.28 -2.71 -30.01
CA SER A 171 -21.60 -3.20 -30.44
C SER A 171 -22.41 -2.18 -31.24
N ALA A 172 -22.18 -0.87 -31.02
CA ALA A 172 -22.82 0.21 -31.75
C ALA A 172 -22.14 0.56 -33.09
N GLY A 173 -21.14 -0.22 -33.53
CA GLY A 173 -20.49 -0.03 -34.83
C GLY A 173 -19.22 0.83 -34.80
N TYR A 174 -18.63 1.05 -33.63
CA TYR A 174 -17.34 1.75 -33.46
C TYR A 174 -16.24 0.75 -33.05
N PRO A 175 -15.77 -0.14 -33.95
CA PRO A 175 -14.84 -1.22 -33.61
C PRO A 175 -13.47 -0.73 -33.17
N ASN A 176 -13.10 0.51 -33.54
CA ASN A 176 -11.83 1.13 -33.19
C ASN A 176 -11.89 1.96 -31.90
N ALA A 177 -12.98 1.86 -31.14
CA ALA A 177 -13.15 2.60 -29.90
C ALA A 177 -12.05 2.27 -28.87
N LYS A 178 -11.41 3.32 -28.36
CA LYS A 178 -10.34 3.25 -27.36
C LYS A 178 -10.58 4.29 -26.28
N THR A 179 -10.25 3.91 -25.04
CA THR A 179 -10.20 4.89 -23.96
C THR A 179 -8.85 5.58 -23.95
N ILE A 180 -8.89 6.91 -24.00
CA ILE A 180 -7.71 7.78 -23.96
C ILE A 180 -7.37 8.12 -22.51
N GLY A 181 -8.38 8.39 -21.71
CA GLY A 181 -8.21 8.77 -20.33
C GLY A 181 -9.53 8.90 -19.59
N HIS A 182 -9.43 9.36 -18.36
CA HIS A 182 -10.56 9.79 -17.57
C HIS A 182 -10.11 10.88 -16.60
N SER A 183 -11.06 11.72 -16.19
CA SER A 183 -10.87 12.65 -15.10
C SER A 183 -12.05 12.59 -14.14
N VAL A 184 -11.79 12.84 -12.87
CA VAL A 184 -12.82 12.90 -11.83
C VAL A 184 -12.75 14.29 -11.20
N THR A 185 -13.89 14.97 -11.16
CA THR A 185 -14.02 16.30 -10.55
C THR A 185 -15.03 16.22 -9.42
N VAL A 186 -14.64 16.68 -8.23
CA VAL A 186 -15.55 16.77 -7.08
C VAL A 186 -16.60 17.84 -7.35
N THR A 187 -17.88 17.45 -7.37
CA THR A 187 -19.02 18.35 -7.57
C THR A 187 -19.55 18.88 -6.24
N ASN A 188 -19.55 18.04 -5.21
CA ASN A 188 -19.89 18.44 -3.85
C ASN A 188 -19.05 17.64 -2.84
N ALA A 189 -18.08 18.32 -2.21
CA ALA A 189 -17.17 17.68 -1.28
C ALA A 189 -17.87 17.17 -0.02
N SER A 190 -18.81 17.95 0.55
CA SER A 190 -19.49 17.59 1.81
C SER A 190 -20.49 16.44 1.62
N ALA A 191 -21.15 16.37 0.47
CA ALA A 191 -22.11 15.32 0.15
C ALA A 191 -21.45 14.05 -0.42
N GLY A 192 -20.14 14.10 -0.74
CA GLY A 192 -19.45 12.98 -1.38
C GLY A 192 -19.91 12.76 -2.82
N HIS A 193 -20.11 13.83 -3.60
CA HIS A 193 -20.48 13.73 -5.01
C HIS A 193 -19.35 14.17 -5.93
N ALA A 194 -19.19 13.44 -7.02
CA ALA A 194 -18.19 13.71 -8.04
C ALA A 194 -18.73 13.39 -9.44
N ARG A 195 -18.28 14.14 -10.43
CA ARG A 195 -18.45 13.83 -11.85
C ARG A 195 -17.27 13.02 -12.36
N VAL A 196 -17.53 12.03 -13.18
CA VAL A 196 -16.50 11.33 -13.96
C VAL A 196 -16.66 11.63 -15.46
N VAL A 197 -15.55 12.00 -16.09
CA VAL A 197 -15.45 12.24 -17.53
C VAL A 197 -14.61 11.14 -18.14
N TYR A 198 -15.15 10.47 -19.15
CA TYR A 198 -14.47 9.44 -19.93
C TYR A 198 -14.04 10.01 -21.28
N GLU A 199 -12.74 9.99 -21.55
CA GLU A 199 -12.18 10.48 -22.81
C GLU A 199 -11.94 9.30 -23.75
N LEU A 200 -12.58 9.35 -24.92
CA LEU A 200 -12.60 8.26 -25.89
C LEU A 200 -12.16 8.74 -27.26
N ALA A 201 -11.62 7.83 -28.06
CA ALA A 201 -11.47 7.98 -29.50
C ALA A 201 -12.17 6.81 -30.18
N THR A 202 -12.96 7.09 -31.21
CA THR A 202 -13.69 6.08 -32.01
C THR A 202 -12.94 5.64 -33.26
N GLY A 203 -11.90 6.38 -33.66
CA GLY A 203 -11.15 6.15 -34.89
C GLY A 203 -11.73 6.93 -36.07
N PRO A 204 -11.02 6.94 -37.22
CA PRO A 204 -11.48 7.60 -38.45
C PRO A 204 -12.74 6.94 -39.03
#